data_AF-A0A9Q0ZVA6-F1
#
_entry.id   AF-A0A9Q0ZVA6-F1
#
_cell.length_a   1.000
_cell.length_b   1.000
_cell.length_c   1.000
_cell.angle_alpha   90.00
_cell.angle_beta   90.00
_cell.angle_gamma   90.00
#
_symmetry.space_group_name_H-M   'P 1'
#
loop_
_entity.id
_entity.type
_entity.pdbx_description
1 polymer ?
#
loop_
_entity_poly.entity_id
_entity_poly.type
_entity_poly.pdbx_seq_one_letter_code
_entity_poly.pdbx_strand_id
1 'polypeptide(L)'
;MVATFRCEAIAEEKLKCFTSNKSWLAIKEDVQAGPVPWFGEDVTSILETCLSEYDIEVGHFDQEVRNAKRKQLLSNVLMVVHDAYDTMLMHLYSNTVKSFKTSLEQSLNEGREYVASIRLCSQSCLREFDEGCE
;
A
#
# COMPACT_ATOMS: atom_id res chain seq x y z
N MET A 1 28.34 -7.89 18.58
CA MET A 1 28.96 -7.99 17.23
C MET A 1 28.40 -9.17 16.44
N VAL A 2 28.47 -10.43 16.94
CA VAL A 2 27.92 -11.60 16.22
C VAL A 2 26.39 -11.58 16.10
N ALA A 3 25.67 -11.29 17.19
CA ALA A 3 24.20 -11.24 17.19
C ALA A 3 23.65 -10.18 16.21
N THR A 4 24.30 -9.02 16.13
CA THR A 4 23.95 -7.93 15.20
C THR A 4 24.06 -8.39 13.75
N PHE A 5 25.19 -8.98 13.38
CA PHE A 5 25.41 -9.48 12.02
C PHE A 5 24.43 -10.60 11.65
N ARG A 6 24.13 -11.51 12.59
CA ARG A 6 23.16 -12.59 12.36
C ARG A 6 21.73 -12.09 12.20
N CYS A 7 21.27 -11.21 13.09
CA CYS A 7 19.93 -10.62 13.00
C CYS A 7 19.75 -9.77 11.74
N GLU A 8 20.82 -9.14 11.26
CA GLU A 8 20.83 -8.39 10.00
C GLU A 8 20.75 -9.31 8.78
N ALA A 9 21.57 -10.36 8.74
CA ALA A 9 21.52 -11.34 7.66
C ALA A 9 20.14 -12.00 7.53
N ILE A 10 19.52 -12.36 8.67
CA ILE A 10 18.16 -12.91 8.71
C ILE A 10 17.15 -11.87 8.21
N ALA A 11 17.26 -10.60 8.63
CA ALA A 11 16.37 -9.54 8.14
C ALA A 11 16.47 -9.35 6.62
N GLU A 12 17.68 -9.34 6.06
CA GLU A 12 17.88 -9.25 4.61
C GLU A 12 17.33 -10.44 3.86
N GLU A 13 17.45 -11.65 4.42
CA GLU A 13 16.84 -12.86 3.85
C GLU A 13 15.32 -12.75 3.82
N LYS A 14 14.69 -12.34 4.93
CA LYS A 14 13.24 -12.14 5.00
C LYS A 14 12.74 -11.06 4.04
N LEU A 15 13.50 -9.98 3.87
CA LEU A 15 13.21 -8.97 2.86
C LEU A 15 13.24 -9.56 1.45
N LYS A 16 14.24 -10.38 1.12
CA LYS A 16 14.30 -11.06 -0.19
C LYS A 16 13.10 -12.00 -0.38
N CYS A 17 12.74 -12.78 0.63
CA CYS A 17 11.55 -13.62 0.62
C CYS A 17 10.27 -12.80 0.37
N PHE A 18 10.12 -11.64 1.01
CA PHE A 18 9.02 -10.71 0.77
C PHE A 18 9.00 -10.23 -0.70
N THR A 19 10.14 -9.74 -1.21
CA THR A 19 10.21 -9.22 -2.59
C THR A 19 9.97 -10.28 -3.67
N SER A 20 10.24 -11.54 -3.37
CA SER A 20 9.99 -12.68 -4.27
C SER A 20 8.69 -13.43 -3.96
N ASN A 21 7.89 -12.94 -2.99
CA ASN A 21 6.62 -13.54 -2.63
C ASN A 21 5.64 -13.42 -3.80
N LYS A 22 5.01 -14.54 -4.19
CA LYS A 22 4.11 -14.58 -5.34
C LYS A 22 2.88 -13.68 -5.17
N SER A 23 2.32 -13.62 -3.96
CA SER A 23 1.18 -12.76 -3.65
C SER A 23 1.58 -11.28 -3.77
N TRP A 24 2.76 -10.92 -3.26
CA TRP A 24 3.27 -9.55 -3.41
C TRP A 24 3.51 -9.18 -4.89
N LEU A 25 4.11 -10.07 -5.67
CA LEU A 25 4.35 -9.83 -7.09
C LEU A 25 3.03 -9.67 -7.88
N ALA A 26 2.01 -10.47 -7.56
CA ALA A 26 0.68 -10.32 -8.16
C ALA A 26 0.07 -8.94 -7.86
N ILE A 27 0.09 -8.51 -6.59
CA ILE A 27 -0.38 -7.18 -6.19
C ILE A 27 0.39 -6.09 -6.94
N LYS A 28 1.71 -6.23 -7.04
CA LYS A 28 2.56 -5.25 -7.74
C LYS A 28 2.23 -5.15 -9.23
N GLU A 29 1.90 -6.28 -9.87
CA GLU A 29 1.48 -6.31 -11.27
C GLU A 29 0.08 -5.73 -11.46
N ASP A 30 -0.88 -6.09 -10.60
CA ASP A 30 -2.26 -5.62 -10.67
C ASP A 30 -2.37 -4.10 -10.47
N VAL A 31 -1.54 -3.54 -9.57
CA VAL A 31 -1.43 -2.09 -9.35
C VAL A 31 -1.02 -1.33 -10.62
N GLN A 32 -0.29 -1.94 -11.56
CA GLN A 32 0.05 -1.29 -12.83
C GLN A 32 -1.15 -1.20 -13.78
N ALA A 33 -2.13 -2.08 -13.62
CA ALA A 33 -3.35 -2.08 -14.43
C ALA A 33 -4.41 -1.11 -13.87
N GLY A 34 -4.42 -0.88 -12.56
CA GLY A 34 -5.33 0.06 -11.92
C GLY A 34 -5.36 -0.07 -10.40
N PRO A 35 -6.35 0.56 -9.73
CA PRO A 35 -6.51 0.46 -8.29
C PRO A 35 -6.84 -0.98 -7.87
N VAL A 36 -6.15 -1.49 -6.86
CA VAL A 36 -6.36 -2.85 -6.33
C VAL A 36 -7.18 -2.76 -5.05
N PRO A 37 -8.36 -3.39 -4.99
CA PRO A 37 -9.13 -3.48 -3.75
C PRO A 37 -8.35 -4.22 -2.67
N TRP A 38 -8.51 -3.83 -1.40
CA TRP A 38 -7.92 -4.52 -0.24
C TRP A 38 -6.38 -4.56 -0.24
N PHE A 39 -5.73 -3.65 -0.98
CA PHE A 39 -4.27 -3.56 -1.05
C PHE A 39 -3.63 -3.53 0.34
N GLY A 40 -4.18 -2.73 1.26
CA GLY A 40 -3.67 -2.61 2.63
C GLY A 40 -3.74 -3.92 3.41
N GLU A 41 -4.86 -4.63 3.34
CA GLU A 41 -5.07 -5.90 4.04
C GLU A 41 -4.14 -7.00 3.50
N ASP A 42 -4.06 -7.12 2.17
CA ASP A 42 -3.23 -8.13 1.52
C ASP A 42 -1.74 -7.93 1.82
N VAL A 43 -1.26 -6.68 1.72
CA VAL A 43 0.13 -6.35 2.06
C VAL A 43 0.40 -6.57 3.54
N THR A 44 -0.56 -6.21 4.42
CA THR A 44 -0.42 -6.42 5.87
C THR A 44 -0.31 -7.89 6.20
N SER A 45 -1.14 -8.75 5.61
CA SER A 45 -1.10 -10.21 5.79
C SER A 45 0.26 -10.82 5.40
N ILE A 46 0.82 -10.40 4.27
CA ILE A 46 2.15 -10.83 3.81
C ILE A 46 3.24 -10.32 4.76
N LEU A 47 3.14 -9.06 5.19
CA LEU A 47 4.09 -8.43 6.10
C LEU A 47 4.06 -9.10 7.49
N GLU A 48 2.90 -9.40 8.04
CA GLU A 48 2.74 -10.09 9.31
C GLU A 48 3.36 -11.49 9.28
N THR A 49 3.19 -12.21 8.17
CA THR A 49 3.84 -13.51 7.95
C THR A 49 5.37 -13.35 7.95
N CYS A 50 5.89 -12.39 7.19
CA CYS A 50 7.33 -12.10 7.10
C CYS A 50 7.94 -11.73 8.46
N LEU A 51 7.28 -10.85 9.22
CA LEU A 51 7.73 -10.45 10.55
C LEU A 51 7.64 -11.57 11.58
N SER A 52 6.60 -12.42 11.50
CA SER A 52 6.45 -13.57 12.40
C SER A 52 7.57 -14.60 12.19
N GLU A 53 7.91 -14.90 10.94
CA GLU A 53 9.05 -15.77 10.63
C GLU A 53 10.37 -15.19 11.14
N TYR A 54 10.58 -13.89 10.95
CA TYR A 54 11.73 -13.18 11.49
C TYR A 54 11.82 -13.34 13.01
N ASP A 55 10.72 -13.04 13.72
CA ASP A 55 10.64 -13.05 15.18
C ASP A 55 10.91 -14.47 15.77
N ILE A 56 10.48 -15.52 15.06
CA ILE A 56 10.77 -16.93 15.41
C ILE A 56 12.28 -17.22 15.29
N GLU A 57 12.89 -16.86 14.15
CA GLU A 57 14.30 -17.18 13.88
C GLU A 57 15.27 -16.42 14.79
N VAL A 58 14.96 -15.18 15.14
CA VAL A 58 15.83 -14.34 15.98
C VAL A 58 15.55 -14.45 17.48
N GLY A 59 14.57 -15.25 17.90
CA GLY A 59 14.07 -15.31 19.28
C GLY A 59 15.12 -15.65 20.36
N HIS A 60 16.25 -16.24 19.97
CA HIS A 60 17.36 -16.61 20.85
C HIS A 60 18.46 -15.53 20.94
N PHE A 61 18.39 -14.46 20.16
CA PHE A 61 19.32 -13.33 20.22
C PHE A 61 18.87 -12.25 21.20
N ASP A 62 19.79 -11.33 21.48
CA ASP A 62 19.55 -10.15 22.28
C ASP A 62 18.31 -9.35 21.82
N GLN A 63 17.47 -8.97 22.80
CA GLN A 63 16.19 -8.30 22.57
C GLN A 63 16.35 -6.92 21.93
N GLU A 64 17.35 -6.14 22.32
CA GLU A 64 17.55 -4.79 21.78
C GLU A 64 18.02 -4.88 20.33
N VAL A 65 18.95 -5.79 20.05
CA VAL A 65 19.46 -6.05 18.69
C VAL A 65 18.36 -6.51 17.76
N ARG A 66 17.56 -7.52 18.16
CA ARG A 66 16.48 -8.04 17.30
C ARG A 66 15.37 -7.02 17.07
N ASN A 67 15.01 -6.23 18.08
CA ASN A 67 14.02 -5.15 17.91
C ASN A 67 14.51 -4.04 16.97
N ALA A 68 15.78 -3.65 17.08
CA ALA A 68 16.37 -2.65 16.18
C ALA A 68 16.36 -3.15 14.73
N LYS A 69 16.74 -4.41 14.50
CA LYS A 69 16.77 -5.01 13.17
C LYS A 69 15.36 -5.31 12.62
N ARG A 70 14.40 -5.67 13.47
CA ARG A 70 12.97 -5.76 13.11
C ARG A 70 12.42 -4.44 12.59
N LYS A 71 12.73 -3.32 13.25
CA LYS A 71 12.34 -1.97 12.79
C LYS A 71 12.98 -1.62 11.45
N GLN A 72 14.26 -1.96 11.26
CA GLN A 72 14.95 -1.75 9.99
C GLN A 72 14.31 -2.60 8.86
N LEU A 73 13.99 -3.86 9.12
CA LEU A 73 13.26 -4.73 8.19
C LEU A 73 11.92 -4.11 7.78
N LEU A 74 11.12 -3.68 8.76
CA LEU A 74 9.84 -3.02 8.51
C LEU A 74 10.00 -1.78 7.63
N SER A 75 10.97 -0.92 7.93
CA SER A 75 11.26 0.27 7.12
C SER A 75 11.62 -0.09 5.68
N ASN A 76 12.41 -1.15 5.46
CA ASN A 76 12.80 -1.58 4.14
C ASN A 76 11.62 -2.16 3.34
N VAL A 77 10.75 -2.94 3.99
CA VAL A 77 9.54 -3.45 3.35
C VAL A 77 8.60 -2.30 2.99
N LEU A 78 8.42 -1.32 3.87
CA LEU A 78 7.60 -0.15 3.60
C LEU A 78 8.11 0.67 2.40
N MET A 79 9.43 0.81 2.23
CA MET A 79 9.98 1.45 1.03
C MET A 79 9.63 0.68 -0.25
N VAL A 80 9.65 -0.66 -0.22
CA VAL A 80 9.27 -1.49 -1.39
C VAL A 80 7.78 -1.36 -1.69
N VAL A 81 6.94 -1.27 -0.66
CA VAL A 81 5.49 -1.14 -0.79
C VAL A 81 5.08 0.25 -1.26
N HIS A 82 5.82 1.29 -0.84
CA HIS A 82 5.52 2.69 -1.14
C HIS A 82 5.39 2.95 -2.64
N ASP A 83 6.30 2.43 -3.47
CA ASP A 83 6.27 2.62 -4.92
C ASP A 83 4.98 2.06 -5.56
N ALA A 84 4.50 0.92 -5.07
CA ALA A 84 3.24 0.33 -5.53
C ALA A 84 2.04 1.17 -5.03
N TYR A 85 2.06 1.59 -3.77
CA TYR A 85 1.01 2.42 -3.20
C TYR A 85 0.88 3.77 -3.93
N ASP A 86 1.99 4.43 -4.27
CA ASP A 86 2.00 5.66 -5.06
C ASP A 86 1.38 5.46 -6.45
N THR A 87 1.69 4.33 -7.10
CA THR A 87 1.12 3.99 -8.40
C THR A 87 -0.40 3.81 -8.29
N MET A 88 -0.86 3.09 -7.27
CA MET A 88 -2.28 2.90 -6.97
C MET A 88 -3.00 4.23 -6.72
N LEU A 89 -2.41 5.11 -5.89
CA LEU A 89 -2.93 6.45 -5.61
C LEU A 89 -3.03 7.29 -6.89
N MET A 90 -2.06 7.19 -7.79
CA MET A 90 -2.09 7.90 -9.06
C MET A 90 -3.23 7.43 -9.96
N HIS A 91 -3.51 6.13 -9.98
CA HIS A 91 -4.67 5.58 -10.69
C HIS A 91 -5.99 6.05 -10.07
N LEU A 92 -6.12 5.98 -8.75
CA LEU A 92 -7.30 6.47 -8.02
C LEU A 92 -7.55 7.95 -8.34
N TYR A 93 -6.52 8.79 -8.19
CA TYR A 93 -6.62 10.22 -8.47
C TYR A 93 -7.07 10.48 -9.92
N SER A 94 -6.45 9.80 -10.89
CA SER A 94 -6.80 9.96 -12.31
C SER A 94 -8.24 9.54 -12.60
N ASN A 95 -8.69 8.45 -11.99
CA ASN A 95 -10.07 7.96 -12.12
C ASN A 95 -11.07 8.93 -11.49
N THR A 96 -10.79 9.42 -10.28
CA THR A 96 -11.62 10.39 -9.56
C THR A 96 -11.78 11.69 -10.33
N VAL A 97 -10.69 12.25 -10.88
CA VAL A 97 -10.75 13.48 -11.68
C VAL A 97 -11.56 13.27 -12.97
N LYS A 98 -11.39 12.11 -13.63
CA LYS A 98 -12.15 11.76 -14.83
C LYS A 98 -13.64 11.56 -14.55
N SER A 99 -13.96 10.89 -13.44
CA SER A 99 -15.34 10.70 -12.94
C SER A 99 -15.98 12.06 -12.66
N PHE A 100 -15.29 12.91 -11.88
CA PHE A 100 -15.75 14.26 -11.56
C PHE A 100 -16.09 15.08 -12.81
N LYS A 101 -15.19 15.08 -13.81
CA LYS A 101 -15.40 15.81 -15.07
C LYS A 101 -16.66 15.31 -15.78
N THR A 102 -16.81 14.00 -15.92
CA THR A 102 -17.96 13.37 -16.60
C THR A 102 -19.28 13.69 -15.86
N SER A 103 -19.30 13.53 -14.54
CA SER A 103 -20.49 13.79 -13.71
C SER A 103 -20.89 15.27 -13.70
N LEU A 104 -19.90 16.17 -13.74
CA LEU A 104 -20.14 17.60 -13.83
C LEU A 104 -20.75 17.96 -15.20
N GLU A 105 -20.14 17.51 -16.29
CA GLU A 105 -20.65 17.72 -17.65
C GLU A 105 -22.10 17.23 -17.79
N GLN A 106 -22.40 16.03 -17.27
CA GLN A 106 -23.75 15.50 -17.27
C GLN A 106 -24.72 16.37 -16.45
N SER A 107 -24.34 16.79 -15.25
CA SER A 107 -25.20 17.62 -14.40
C SER A 107 -25.52 18.98 -15.01
N LEU A 108 -24.55 19.59 -15.72
CA LEU A 108 -24.76 20.85 -16.42
C LEU A 108 -25.68 20.67 -17.64
N ASN A 109 -25.56 19.56 -18.37
CA ASN A 109 -26.46 19.22 -19.47
C ASN A 109 -27.90 18.99 -19.00
N GLU A 110 -28.09 18.51 -17.77
CA GLU A 110 -29.41 18.34 -17.12
C GLU A 110 -29.98 19.66 -16.57
N GLY A 111 -29.28 20.80 -16.78
CA GLY A 111 -29.74 22.13 -16.38
C GLY A 111 -29.66 22.41 -14.87
N ARG A 112 -28.87 21.61 -14.12
CA ARG A 112 -28.66 21.87 -12.70
C ARG A 112 -27.83 23.15 -12.48
N GLU A 113 -28.04 23.78 -11.33
CA GLU A 113 -27.27 24.95 -10.92
C GLU A 113 -25.79 24.58 -10.75
N TYR A 114 -24.90 25.41 -11.32
CA TYR A 114 -23.47 25.12 -11.45
C TYR A 114 -22.78 24.84 -10.11
N VAL A 115 -23.02 25.71 -9.11
CA VAL A 115 -22.40 25.60 -7.78
C VAL A 115 -22.87 24.34 -7.04
N ALA A 116 -24.17 24.02 -7.13
CA ALA A 116 -24.72 22.81 -6.52
C ALA A 116 -24.16 21.55 -7.17
N SER A 117 -24.02 21.55 -8.50
CA SER A 117 -23.47 20.43 -9.28
C SER A 117 -22.02 20.15 -8.90
N ILE A 118 -21.16 21.18 -8.83
CA ILE A 118 -19.77 21.01 -8.39
C ILE A 118 -19.72 20.39 -7.00
N ARG A 119 -20.48 20.93 -6.04
CA ARG A 119 -20.44 20.45 -4.66
C ARG A 119 -20.81 18.97 -4.56
N LEU A 120 -21.88 18.55 -5.24
CA LEU A 120 -22.33 17.16 -5.23
C LEU A 120 -21.33 16.23 -5.92
N CYS A 121 -20.83 16.60 -7.10
CA CYS A 121 -19.83 15.81 -7.81
C CYS A 121 -18.55 15.68 -7.00
N SER A 122 -18.04 16.76 -6.41
CA SER A 122 -16.85 16.72 -5.55
C SER A 122 -17.06 15.81 -4.34
N GLN A 123 -18.21 15.89 -3.66
CA GLN A 123 -18.48 15.03 -2.50
C GLN A 123 -18.56 13.54 -2.87
N SER A 124 -19.20 13.20 -4.00
CA SER A 124 -19.28 11.81 -4.46
C SER A 124 -17.90 11.26 -4.83
N CYS A 125 -17.16 12.00 -5.65
CA CYS A 125 -15.85 11.56 -6.14
C CYS A 125 -14.81 11.48 -5.02
N LEU A 126 -14.83 12.39 -4.04
CA LEU A 126 -13.95 12.29 -2.87
C LEU A 126 -14.27 11.06 -2.02
N ARG A 127 -15.55 10.72 -1.84
CA ARG A 127 -15.94 9.50 -1.13
C ARG A 127 -15.43 8.24 -1.84
N GLU A 128 -15.61 8.17 -3.17
CA GLU A 128 -15.09 7.04 -3.97
C GLU A 128 -13.56 6.94 -3.91
N PHE A 129 -12.86 8.08 -3.84
CA PHE A 129 -11.41 8.11 -3.66
C PHE A 129 -10.99 7.60 -2.28
N ASP A 130 -11.64 8.09 -1.22
CA ASP A 130 -11.35 7.69 0.16
C ASP A 130 -11.60 6.18 0.34
N GLU A 131 -12.75 5.67 -0.14
CA GLU A 131 -13.08 4.24 -0.12
C GLU A 131 -12.08 3.38 -0.92
N GLY A 132 -11.49 3.93 -1.98
CA GLY A 132 -10.45 3.25 -2.76
C GLY A 132 -9.06 3.28 -2.10
N CYS A 133 -8.85 4.13 -1.10
CA CYS A 133 -7.60 4.23 -0.34
C CYS A 133 -7.57 3.34 0.92
N GLU A 134 -8.73 2.86 1.37
CA GLU A 134 -8.90 1.89 2.47
C GLU A 134 -8.51 0.48 2.02
#